data_AF-A0A6A4NU51-F1
#
_entry.id   AF-A0A6A4NU51-F1
#
_cell.length_a   1.000
_cell.length_b   1.000
_cell.length_c   1.000
_cell.angle_alpha   90.00
_cell.angle_beta   90.00
_cell.angle_gamma   90.00
#
_symmetry.space_group_name_H-M   'P 1'
#
loop_
_entity.id
_entity.type
_entity.pdbx_description
1 polymer ?
#
loop_
_entity_poly.entity_id
_entity_poly.type
_entity_poly.pdbx_seq_one_letter_code
_entity_poly.pdbx_strand_id
1 'polypeptide(L)'
;MEVISYITKITRCLLDPCELVRRQTFILLSRLLQRDYVKWRGVLFLRFLLSLVDRSEKIKQLADFLFGNILKVKAPLLAYNSFVEAVFVLNDCHAHNGHRESHSSRKESQLFSISGADEESRSKRMHIYVSLLKQMAPEHLLATFAKICAEILTAASDGMLNIDDSTGLSVLQDAFQILGCKEIRIPSTRAPSSESADIEDEGGENGSAARGKAITQAVKKGLIQNTIPIFIELKRLLETKNSPLIGSLMECLRVLLKDYKNEIDDILVADKQLQKELIYDMHKYEAAKAKATVAEAVATKPKPASFQSPDAPKNLTKTQGQSRYVNKFPNGSKVASAMADAAAAATARSVLREINKGTGTPPLSSLSVPKVRSCTGVSNSRDDKHMDVIEAVKKRQSFDSDEEN
;
A
#
# COMPACT_ATOMS: atom_id res chain seq x y z
N MET A 1 23.07 33.87 10.05
CA MET A 1 22.91 32.68 10.91
C MET A 1 21.61 32.67 11.71
N GLU A 2 20.94 33.80 11.95
CA GLU A 2 19.72 33.87 12.77
C GLU A 2 18.50 33.14 12.19
N VAL A 3 18.27 33.22 10.86
CA VAL A 3 17.10 32.60 10.20
C VAL A 3 17.05 31.07 10.40
N ILE A 4 18.20 30.40 10.40
CA ILE A 4 18.28 28.93 10.53
C ILE A 4 17.80 28.47 11.93
N SER A 5 18.09 29.24 12.98
CA SER A 5 17.62 28.96 14.35
C SER A 5 16.10 29.06 14.47
N TYR A 6 15.47 30.00 13.75
CA TYR A 6 14.02 30.15 13.75
C TYR A 6 13.31 29.03 12.97
N ILE A 7 13.87 28.53 11.87
CA ILE A 7 13.25 27.44 11.08
C ILE A 7 13.05 26.18 11.93
N THR A 8 14.03 25.81 12.75
CA THR A 8 13.89 24.66 13.67
C THR A 8 12.76 24.86 14.67
N LYS A 9 12.53 26.08 15.16
CA LYS A 9 11.41 26.39 16.05
C LYS A 9 10.07 26.38 15.31
N ILE A 10 10.01 27.01 14.13
CA ILE A 10 8.80 27.10 13.31
C ILE A 10 8.33 25.71 12.86
N THR A 11 9.25 24.80 12.52
CA THR A 11 8.87 23.43 12.11
C THR A 11 8.21 22.63 13.22
N ARG A 12 8.39 22.97 14.49
CA ARG A 12 7.63 22.34 15.61
C ARG A 12 6.14 22.67 15.53
N CYS A 13 5.78 23.82 14.99
CA CYS A 13 4.38 24.18 14.76
C CYS A 13 3.70 23.31 13.70
N LEU A 14 4.45 22.49 12.93
CA LEU A 14 3.86 21.46 12.07
C LEU A 14 3.20 20.32 12.86
N LEU A 15 3.45 20.22 14.16
CA LEU A 15 2.86 19.24 15.07
C LEU A 15 1.95 19.90 16.12
N ASP A 16 1.60 21.17 15.94
CA ASP A 16 0.77 21.91 16.89
C ASP A 16 -0.61 21.24 17.07
N PRO A 17 -1.17 21.19 18.30
CA PRO A 17 -2.52 20.65 18.50
C PRO A 17 -3.59 21.35 17.64
N CYS A 18 -3.43 22.65 17.38
CA CYS A 18 -4.35 23.45 16.57
C CYS A 18 -4.10 23.25 15.08
N GLU A 19 -5.12 22.76 14.36
CA GLU A 19 -5.06 22.58 12.90
C GLU A 19 -4.71 23.88 12.16
N LEU A 20 -5.25 25.01 12.59
CA LEU A 20 -5.00 26.32 11.96
C LEU A 20 -3.50 26.66 12.00
N VAL A 21 -2.86 26.41 13.15
CA VAL A 21 -1.41 26.65 13.33
C VAL A 21 -0.63 25.73 12.40
N ARG A 22 -0.90 24.42 12.41
CA ARG A 22 -0.22 23.46 11.51
C ARG A 22 -0.35 23.86 10.04
N ARG A 23 -1.57 24.18 9.60
CA ARG A 23 -1.86 24.57 8.21
C ARG A 23 -1.14 25.86 7.82
N GLN A 24 -1.18 26.88 8.67
CA GLN A 24 -0.53 28.16 8.37
C GLN A 24 0.99 28.02 8.35
N THR A 25 1.56 27.25 9.28
CA THR A 25 2.98 26.91 9.29
C THR A 25 3.38 26.17 8.02
N PHE A 26 2.60 25.16 7.61
CA PHE A 26 2.84 24.41 6.38
C PHE A 26 2.87 25.34 5.15
N ILE A 27 1.87 26.21 5.00
CA ILE A 27 1.78 27.15 3.87
C ILE A 27 2.95 28.14 3.88
N LEU A 28 3.30 28.69 5.05
CA LEU A 28 4.42 29.63 5.19
C LEU A 28 5.73 28.97 4.76
N LEU A 29 6.07 27.82 5.35
CA LEU A 29 7.31 27.12 5.03
C LEU A 29 7.34 26.66 3.57
N SER A 30 6.22 26.20 3.01
CA SER A 30 6.10 25.85 1.59
C SER A 30 6.41 27.03 0.67
N ARG A 31 5.90 28.23 0.99
CA ARG A 31 6.20 29.46 0.22
C ARG A 31 7.67 29.85 0.31
N LEU A 32 8.28 29.71 1.48
CA LEU A 32 9.70 29.99 1.68
C LEU A 32 10.58 29.04 0.87
N LEU A 33 10.20 27.76 0.80
CA LEU A 33 10.88 26.74 -0.03
C LEU A 33 10.71 27.02 -1.53
N GLN A 34 9.51 27.39 -1.97
CA GLN A 34 9.23 27.69 -3.38
C GLN A 34 9.98 28.94 -3.87
N ARG A 35 10.09 29.97 -3.02
CA ARG A 35 10.80 31.23 -3.30
C ARG A 35 12.30 31.16 -3.02
N ASP A 36 12.84 29.97 -2.71
CA ASP A 36 14.25 29.72 -2.47
C ASP A 36 14.88 30.47 -1.28
N TYR A 37 14.05 31.05 -0.39
CA TYR A 37 14.52 31.64 0.89
C TYR A 37 14.98 30.57 1.89
N VAL A 38 14.39 29.37 1.78
CA VAL A 38 14.77 28.19 2.55
C VAL A 38 15.06 27.06 1.57
N LYS A 39 16.04 26.21 1.88
CA LYS A 39 16.37 25.03 1.09
C LYS A 39 15.89 23.77 1.80
N TRP A 40 15.50 22.78 1.00
CA TRP A 40 15.30 21.42 1.47
C TRP A 40 16.64 20.83 1.94
N ARG A 41 16.96 20.94 3.23
CA ARG A 41 18.18 20.37 3.80
C ARG A 41 17.91 19.71 5.15
N GLY A 42 18.51 18.54 5.32
CA GLY A 42 18.53 17.76 6.56
C GLY A 42 17.15 17.63 7.20
N VAL A 43 17.11 17.92 8.50
CA VAL A 43 15.95 17.73 9.38
C VAL A 43 14.67 18.40 8.86
N LEU A 44 14.76 19.50 8.10
CA LEU A 44 13.57 20.18 7.58
C LEU A 44 12.72 19.26 6.70
N PHE A 45 13.36 18.52 5.79
CA PHE A 45 12.67 17.61 4.88
C PHE A 45 11.95 16.50 5.65
N LEU A 46 12.66 15.88 6.59
CA LEU A 46 12.13 14.78 7.39
C LEU A 46 10.92 15.21 8.22
N ARG A 47 10.95 16.40 8.82
CA ARG A 47 9.81 16.98 9.57
C ARG A 47 8.59 17.22 8.67
N PHE A 48 8.83 17.63 7.43
CA PHE A 48 7.76 17.88 6.44
C PHE A 48 7.04 16.59 6.03
N LEU A 49 7.70 15.44 6.11
CA LEU A 49 7.09 14.16 5.75
C LEU A 49 5.84 13.85 6.59
N LEU A 50 5.81 14.27 7.86
CA LEU A 50 4.66 14.04 8.74
C LEU A 50 3.39 14.77 8.27
N SER A 51 3.52 15.82 7.45
CA SER A 51 2.36 16.51 6.87
C SER A 51 1.60 15.64 5.85
N LEU A 52 2.23 14.62 5.26
CA LEU A 52 1.57 13.63 4.39
C LEU A 52 0.57 12.75 5.16
N VAL A 53 0.74 12.64 6.48
CA VAL A 53 -0.09 11.81 7.37
C VAL A 53 -0.74 12.64 8.48
N ASP A 54 -0.97 13.93 8.23
CA ASP A 54 -1.63 14.83 9.17
C ASP A 54 -3.08 14.37 9.44
N ARG A 55 -3.58 14.70 10.64
CA ARG A 55 -4.98 14.45 11.04
C ARG A 55 -5.98 15.23 10.17
N SER A 56 -5.58 16.38 9.64
CA SER A 56 -6.40 17.20 8.72
C SER A 56 -6.20 16.77 7.28
N GLU A 57 -7.31 16.39 6.63
CA GLU A 57 -7.33 16.09 5.20
C GLU A 57 -6.85 17.25 4.32
N LYS A 58 -7.13 18.50 4.75
CA LYS A 58 -6.67 19.69 4.02
C LYS A 58 -5.16 19.82 4.01
N ILE A 59 -4.50 19.45 5.12
CA ILE A 59 -3.04 19.50 5.22
C ILE A 59 -2.43 18.38 4.38
N LYS A 60 -3.00 17.16 4.42
CA LYS A 60 -2.54 16.04 3.58
C LYS A 60 -2.61 16.38 2.08
N GLN A 61 -3.71 16.94 1.62
CA GLN A 61 -3.85 17.37 0.21
C GLN A 61 -2.82 18.43 -0.19
N LEU A 62 -2.53 19.40 0.70
CA LEU A 62 -1.48 20.40 0.47
C LEU A 62 -0.08 19.76 0.44
N ALA A 63 0.16 18.76 1.29
CA ALA A 63 1.40 17.99 1.31
C ALA A 63 1.58 17.19 0.03
N ASP A 64 0.58 16.41 -0.38
CA ASP A 64 0.60 15.64 -1.62
C ASP A 64 0.89 16.55 -2.83
N PHE A 65 0.27 17.74 -2.88
CA PHE A 65 0.55 18.71 -3.94
C PHE A 65 2.00 19.22 -3.89
N LEU A 66 2.53 19.54 -2.71
CA LEU A 66 3.90 20.02 -2.53
C LEU A 66 4.93 18.96 -2.96
N PHE A 67 4.78 17.73 -2.46
CA PHE A 67 5.69 16.63 -2.76
C PHE A 67 5.56 16.18 -4.23
N GLY A 68 4.34 16.16 -4.78
CA GLY A 68 4.06 15.76 -6.16
C GLY A 68 4.54 16.71 -7.24
N ASN A 69 4.47 18.02 -6.98
CA ASN A 69 4.73 19.03 -8.02
C ASN A 69 5.99 19.85 -7.78
N ILE A 70 6.23 20.25 -6.53
CA ILE A 70 7.29 21.22 -6.23
C ILE A 70 8.59 20.49 -5.92
N LEU A 71 8.53 19.39 -5.16
CA LEU A 71 9.74 18.67 -4.80
C LEU A 71 10.44 18.09 -6.04
N LYS A 72 9.67 17.48 -6.93
CA LYS A 72 10.17 16.91 -8.18
C LYS A 72 10.92 17.92 -9.06
N VAL A 73 10.51 19.19 -9.05
CA VAL A 73 11.13 20.25 -9.86
C VAL A 73 12.29 20.93 -9.13
N LYS A 74 12.11 21.27 -7.85
CA LYS A 74 13.08 22.08 -7.09
C LYS A 74 14.21 21.24 -6.45
N ALA A 75 13.94 19.97 -6.15
CA ALA A 75 14.90 19.08 -5.49
C ALA A 75 14.65 17.61 -5.89
N PRO A 76 14.82 17.26 -7.19
CA PRO A 76 14.47 15.93 -7.74
C PRO A 76 15.17 14.76 -7.04
N LEU A 77 16.37 14.97 -6.51
CA LEU A 77 17.15 13.94 -5.83
C LEU A 77 16.84 13.82 -4.34
N LEU A 78 16.03 14.71 -3.75
CA LEU A 78 15.86 14.75 -2.30
C LEU A 78 15.20 13.49 -1.76
N ALA A 79 14.13 13.03 -2.43
CA ALA A 79 13.44 11.80 -2.03
C ALA A 79 14.40 10.61 -2.03
N TYR A 80 15.24 10.49 -3.06
CA TYR A 80 16.26 9.44 -3.18
C TYR A 80 17.35 9.54 -2.11
N ASN A 81 17.92 10.74 -1.93
CA ASN A 81 19.05 10.97 -1.04
C ASN A 81 18.68 10.71 0.43
N SER A 82 17.48 11.10 0.85
CA SER A 82 17.01 10.99 2.23
C SER A 82 16.11 9.76 2.48
N PHE A 83 15.98 8.83 1.53
CA PHE A 83 15.03 7.71 1.67
C PHE A 83 15.36 6.80 2.85
N VAL A 84 16.59 6.28 2.92
CA VAL A 84 17.02 5.38 4.00
C VAL A 84 17.00 6.12 5.35
N GLU A 85 17.46 7.37 5.39
CA GLU A 85 17.38 8.22 6.58
C GLU A 85 15.93 8.37 7.08
N ALA A 86 14.97 8.56 6.17
CA ALA A 86 13.55 8.62 6.51
C ALA A 86 13.04 7.30 7.12
N VAL A 87 13.48 6.14 6.62
CA VAL A 87 13.11 4.83 7.20
C VAL A 87 13.57 4.74 8.66
N PHE A 88 14.81 5.15 8.96
CA PHE A 88 15.34 5.14 10.32
C PHE A 88 14.63 6.15 11.23
N VAL A 89 14.51 7.41 10.80
CA VAL A 89 13.95 8.50 11.60
C VAL A 89 12.47 8.29 11.90
N LEU A 90 11.67 7.83 10.92
CA LEU A 90 10.26 7.55 11.14
C LEU A 90 10.04 6.37 12.10
N ASN A 91 10.99 5.44 12.21
CA ASN A 91 10.94 4.33 13.16
C ASN A 91 11.55 4.66 14.54
N ASP A 92 12.08 5.87 14.75
CA ASP A 92 12.88 6.23 15.94
C ASP A 92 14.08 5.27 16.15
N CYS A 93 14.67 4.78 15.06
CA CYS A 93 15.79 3.84 15.10
C CYS A 93 17.11 4.58 14.85
N HIS A 94 18.06 4.45 15.79
CA HIS A 94 19.32 5.20 15.77
C HIS A 94 20.55 4.34 15.36
N ALA A 95 20.34 3.14 14.82
CA ALA A 95 21.43 2.21 14.47
C ALA A 95 22.46 2.81 13.49
N HIS A 96 22.08 3.84 12.72
CA HIS A 96 22.93 4.48 11.72
C HIS A 96 23.69 5.73 12.20
N ASN A 97 23.40 6.23 13.41
CA ASN A 97 24.04 7.44 13.91
C ASN A 97 25.23 7.07 14.81
N GLY A 98 26.41 6.91 14.20
CA GLY A 98 27.70 6.95 14.91
C GLY A 98 27.97 8.28 15.64
N HIS A 99 26.99 9.18 15.67
CA HIS A 99 27.00 10.43 16.40
C HIS A 99 26.17 10.28 17.67
N ARG A 100 26.82 10.46 18.83
CA ARG A 100 26.17 10.44 20.14
C ARG A 100 25.27 11.69 20.25
N GLU A 101 24.03 11.57 19.80
CA GLU A 101 23.03 12.63 19.94
C GLU A 101 22.85 13.02 21.40
N SER A 102 22.70 14.31 21.68
CA SER A 102 22.42 14.79 23.03
C SER A 102 21.01 14.37 23.45
N HIS A 103 20.75 14.29 24.76
CA HIS A 103 19.42 13.93 25.27
C HIS A 103 18.32 14.90 24.78
N SER A 104 18.65 16.16 24.53
CA SER A 104 17.70 17.15 24.00
C SER A 104 17.44 16.96 22.50
N SER A 105 18.45 16.62 21.69
CA SER A 105 18.24 16.32 20.26
C SER A 105 17.42 15.06 20.07
N ARG A 106 17.62 14.04 20.91
CA ARG A 106 16.85 12.79 20.85
C ARG A 106 15.36 12.99 21.11
N LYS A 107 15.01 13.76 22.15
CA LYS A 107 13.61 14.11 22.44
C LYS A 107 12.95 14.89 21.31
N GLU A 108 13.71 15.75 20.63
CA GLU A 108 13.20 16.49 19.49
C GLU A 108 12.98 15.59 18.27
N SER A 109 13.90 14.67 17.98
CA SER A 109 13.76 13.67 16.90
C SER A 109 12.55 12.76 17.12
N GLN A 110 12.29 12.35 18.37
CA GLN A 110 11.14 11.52 18.74
C GLN A 110 9.79 12.15 18.42
N LEU A 111 9.67 13.49 18.48
CA LEU A 111 8.41 14.16 18.14
C LEU A 111 8.07 14.04 16.65
N PHE A 112 9.08 13.86 15.81
CA PHE A 112 8.95 13.74 14.35
C PHE A 112 9.17 12.31 13.87
N SER A 113 8.88 11.32 14.71
CA SER A 113 8.81 9.91 14.33
C SER A 113 7.37 9.41 14.30
N ILE A 114 7.18 8.23 13.71
CA ILE A 114 5.94 7.45 13.71
C ILE A 114 6.30 6.06 14.24
N SER A 115 6.93 6.03 15.40
CA SER A 115 7.42 4.80 16.03
C SER A 115 6.26 3.90 16.45
N GLY A 116 6.49 2.59 16.41
CA GLY A 116 5.49 1.59 16.77
C GLY A 116 5.36 0.48 15.73
N ALA A 117 5.13 -0.75 16.21
CA ALA A 117 4.94 -1.93 15.37
C ALA A 117 3.48 -2.14 14.95
N ASP A 118 2.55 -1.30 15.44
CA ASP A 118 1.13 -1.39 15.13
C ASP A 118 0.82 -1.03 13.66
N GLU A 119 -0.31 -1.54 13.16
CA GLU A 119 -0.72 -1.36 11.76
C GLU A 119 -0.99 0.11 11.40
N GLU A 120 -1.41 0.95 12.34
CA GLU A 120 -1.70 2.36 12.08
C GLU A 120 -0.39 3.11 11.81
N SER A 121 0.58 2.98 12.71
CA SER A 121 1.92 3.56 12.58
C SER A 121 2.58 3.07 11.30
N ARG A 122 2.54 1.77 11.04
CA ARG A 122 3.12 1.17 9.83
C ARG A 122 2.46 1.68 8.55
N SER A 123 1.12 1.78 8.52
CA SER A 123 0.39 2.30 7.37
C SER A 123 0.74 3.76 7.06
N LYS A 124 0.92 4.59 8.10
CA LYS A 124 1.38 5.97 7.95
C LYS A 124 2.80 6.04 7.38
N ARG A 125 3.74 5.24 7.91
CA ARG A 125 5.10 5.17 7.38
C ARG A 125 5.12 4.71 5.93
N MET A 126 4.38 3.64 5.61
CA MET A 126 4.24 3.15 4.23
C MET A 126 3.64 4.17 3.27
N HIS A 127 2.65 4.96 3.71
CA HIS A 127 2.11 6.06 2.91
C HIS A 127 3.21 7.08 2.55
N ILE A 128 4.05 7.47 3.52
CA ILE A 128 5.17 8.38 3.28
C ILE A 128 6.18 7.75 2.30
N TYR A 129 6.61 6.51 2.51
CA TYR A 129 7.57 5.85 1.64
C TYR A 129 7.07 5.76 0.20
N VAL A 130 5.80 5.36 0.00
CA VAL A 130 5.16 5.29 -1.32
C VAL A 130 5.09 6.68 -1.97
N SER A 131 4.74 7.72 -1.21
CA SER A 131 4.70 9.09 -1.72
C SER A 131 6.08 9.58 -2.18
N LEU A 132 7.16 9.18 -1.49
CA LEU A 132 8.54 9.48 -1.89
C LEU A 132 8.98 8.70 -3.14
N LEU A 133 8.71 7.40 -3.19
CA LEU A 133 9.04 6.56 -4.35
C LEU A 133 8.39 7.09 -5.63
N LYS A 134 7.13 7.55 -5.57
CA LYS A 134 6.42 8.13 -6.73
C LYS A 134 7.09 9.39 -7.30
N GLN A 135 7.94 10.07 -6.54
CA GLN A 135 8.67 11.25 -7.01
C GLN A 135 10.00 10.91 -7.70
N MET A 136 10.48 9.68 -7.55
CA MET A 136 11.78 9.27 -8.07
C MET A 136 11.71 8.91 -9.56
N ALA A 137 12.78 9.21 -10.27
CA ALA A 137 12.99 8.68 -11.61
C ALA A 137 13.33 7.17 -11.55
N PRO A 138 13.07 6.39 -12.61
CA PRO A 138 13.30 4.94 -12.61
C PRO A 138 14.71 4.50 -12.19
N GLU A 139 15.73 5.24 -12.58
CA GLU A 139 17.13 5.01 -12.19
C GLU A 139 17.35 5.15 -10.68
N HIS A 140 16.65 6.09 -10.04
CA HIS A 140 16.70 6.30 -8.60
C HIS A 140 15.87 5.27 -7.83
N LEU A 141 14.81 4.70 -8.43
CA LEU A 141 14.10 3.57 -7.84
C LEU A 141 15.01 2.34 -7.74
N LEU A 142 15.75 2.02 -8.81
CA LEU A 142 16.72 0.93 -8.80
C LEU A 142 17.84 1.18 -7.79
N ALA A 143 18.37 2.40 -7.74
CA ALA A 143 19.39 2.77 -6.77
C ALA A 143 18.85 2.70 -5.33
N THR A 144 17.60 3.12 -5.09
CA THR A 144 16.95 3.02 -3.77
C THR A 144 16.79 1.57 -3.34
N PHE A 145 16.38 0.69 -4.24
CA PHE A 145 16.31 -0.76 -3.99
C PHE A 145 17.68 -1.28 -3.52
N ALA A 146 18.74 -0.96 -4.26
CA ALA A 146 20.10 -1.35 -3.89
C ALA A 146 20.55 -0.77 -2.54
N LYS A 147 20.24 0.50 -2.26
CA LYS A 147 20.53 1.15 -0.96
C LYS A 147 19.81 0.47 0.20
N ILE A 148 18.53 0.10 0.05
CA ILE A 148 17.80 -0.62 1.11
C ILE A 148 18.47 -1.96 1.40
N CYS A 149 18.85 -2.71 0.37
CA CYS A 149 19.58 -3.96 0.55
C CYS A 149 20.92 -3.73 1.28
N ALA A 150 21.73 -2.78 0.81
CA ALA A 150 23.08 -2.56 1.32
C ALA A 150 23.14 -1.87 2.70
N GLU A 151 22.24 -0.92 2.98
CA GLU A 151 22.30 -0.10 4.19
C GLU A 151 21.40 -0.64 5.31
N ILE A 152 20.30 -1.33 4.98
CA ILE A 152 19.36 -1.86 5.97
C ILE A 152 19.47 -3.37 6.10
N LEU A 153 19.30 -4.11 5.00
CA LEU A 153 19.26 -5.58 5.07
C LEU A 153 20.63 -6.17 5.46
N THR A 154 21.72 -5.69 4.85
CA THR A 154 23.08 -6.08 5.24
C THR A 154 23.41 -5.67 6.67
N ALA A 155 23.02 -4.45 7.10
CA ALA A 155 23.22 -4.04 8.49
C ALA A 155 22.51 -4.97 9.47
N ALA A 156 21.32 -5.48 9.13
CA ALA A 156 20.61 -6.47 9.93
C ALA A 156 21.31 -7.84 9.92
N SER A 157 21.78 -8.33 8.76
CA SER A 157 22.48 -9.62 8.69
C SER A 157 23.79 -9.61 9.47
N ASP A 158 24.49 -8.47 9.45
CA ASP A 158 25.81 -8.31 10.07
C ASP A 158 25.71 -7.93 11.55
N GLY A 159 24.49 -7.78 12.09
CA GLY A 159 24.23 -7.42 13.48
C GLY A 159 24.47 -5.94 13.83
N MET A 160 24.70 -5.08 12.84
CA MET A 160 24.82 -3.62 13.02
C MET A 160 23.46 -2.97 13.29
N LEU A 161 22.38 -3.52 12.73
CA LEU A 161 21.01 -3.20 13.12
C LEU A 161 20.55 -4.19 14.18
N ASN A 162 20.24 -3.69 15.38
CA ASN A 162 19.74 -4.52 16.46
C ASN A 162 18.31 -5.00 16.18
N ILE A 163 18.16 -6.24 15.73
CA ILE A 163 16.86 -6.86 15.46
C ILE A 163 16.21 -7.50 16.70
N ASP A 164 16.77 -7.29 17.89
CA ASP A 164 16.14 -7.69 19.16
C ASP A 164 15.31 -6.55 19.76
N ASP A 165 15.52 -5.31 19.31
CA ASP A 165 14.71 -4.17 19.71
C ASP A 165 13.53 -3.92 18.75
N SER A 166 12.48 -3.30 19.27
CA SER A 166 11.26 -3.05 18.51
C SER A 166 11.44 -2.08 17.34
N THR A 167 12.39 -1.14 17.43
CA THR A 167 12.62 -0.11 16.41
C THR A 167 13.38 -0.69 15.22
N GLY A 168 14.40 -1.50 15.45
CA GLY A 168 15.14 -2.26 14.45
C GLY A 168 14.29 -3.34 13.78
N LEU A 169 13.44 -4.04 14.53
CA LEU A 169 12.42 -4.93 13.95
C LEU A 169 11.47 -4.16 13.02
N SER A 170 11.01 -2.97 13.44
CA SER A 170 10.11 -2.14 12.62
C SER A 170 10.80 -1.61 11.35
N VAL A 171 12.07 -1.19 11.44
CA VAL A 171 12.88 -0.81 10.27
C VAL A 171 13.02 -1.97 9.29
N LEU A 172 13.35 -3.17 9.78
CA LEU A 172 13.52 -4.36 8.93
C LEU A 172 12.19 -4.78 8.28
N GLN A 173 11.09 -4.72 9.04
CA GLN A 173 9.75 -5.01 8.53
C GLN A 173 9.34 -4.00 7.44
N ASP A 174 9.54 -2.71 7.69
CA ASP A 174 9.27 -1.65 6.71
C ASP A 174 10.11 -1.87 5.44
N ALA A 175 11.40 -2.21 5.57
CA ALA A 175 12.27 -2.49 4.43
C ALA A 175 11.74 -3.63 3.56
N PHE A 176 11.28 -4.74 4.15
CA PHE A 176 10.62 -5.82 3.40
C PHE A 176 9.37 -5.34 2.66
N GLN A 177 8.52 -4.53 3.30
CA GLN A 177 7.30 -4.00 2.66
C GLN A 177 7.61 -3.01 1.54
N ILE A 178 8.62 -2.17 1.71
CA ILE A 178 9.08 -1.24 0.69
C ILE A 178 9.59 -2.03 -0.52
N LEU A 179 10.45 -3.03 -0.33
CA LEU A 179 10.97 -3.86 -1.43
C LEU A 179 9.87 -4.65 -2.15
N GLY A 180 8.79 -5.00 -1.44
CA GLY A 180 7.61 -5.64 -1.99
C GLY A 180 6.60 -4.71 -2.67
N CYS A 181 6.71 -3.38 -2.53
CA CYS A 181 5.74 -2.45 -3.10
C CYS A 181 5.89 -2.33 -4.62
N LYS A 182 4.81 -1.95 -5.32
CA LYS A 182 4.84 -1.81 -6.78
C LYS A 182 5.59 -0.57 -7.24
N GLU A 183 5.67 0.46 -6.39
CA GLU A 183 6.28 1.76 -6.71
C GLU A 183 7.81 1.70 -6.77
N ILE A 184 8.47 0.79 -6.04
CA ILE A 184 9.93 0.62 -6.15
C ILE A 184 10.34 -0.26 -7.34
N ARG A 185 9.40 -1.06 -7.87
CA ARG A 185 9.68 -2.00 -8.96
C ARG A 185 9.79 -1.21 -10.27
N ILE A 186 10.88 -1.45 -11.00
CA ILE A 186 10.97 -0.98 -12.39
C ILE A 186 9.87 -1.72 -13.17
N PRO A 187 9.01 -1.01 -13.92
CA PRO A 187 8.08 -1.65 -14.84
C PRO A 187 8.87 -2.56 -15.78
N SER A 188 8.68 -3.86 -15.64
CA SER A 188 9.15 -4.79 -16.66
C SER A 188 8.35 -4.49 -17.91
N THR A 189 8.99 -3.97 -18.96
CA THR A 189 8.44 -3.96 -20.32
C THR A 189 8.38 -5.39 -20.82
N ARG A 190 7.50 -6.20 -20.20
CA ARG A 190 7.01 -7.42 -20.82
C ARG A 190 6.07 -6.95 -21.92
N ALA A 191 6.54 -7.00 -23.16
CA ALA A 191 5.62 -7.13 -24.28
C ALA A 191 4.65 -8.28 -23.93
N PRO A 192 3.33 -8.11 -24.14
CA PRO A 192 2.42 -9.22 -23.93
C PRO A 192 2.93 -10.38 -24.78
N SER A 193 2.96 -11.56 -24.17
CA SER A 193 3.23 -12.83 -24.83
C SER A 193 2.23 -13.00 -25.97
N SER A 194 2.60 -12.55 -27.16
CA SER A 194 1.90 -12.86 -28.39
C SER A 194 2.40 -14.23 -28.82
N GLU A 195 1.75 -15.26 -28.30
CA GLU A 195 1.52 -16.47 -29.08
C GLU A 195 0.49 -16.10 -30.16
N SER A 196 0.93 -15.44 -31.23
CA SER A 196 0.21 -15.41 -32.49
C SER A 196 1.20 -15.30 -33.62
N ALA A 197 1.13 -16.27 -34.52
CA ALA A 197 2.01 -16.50 -35.66
C ALA A 197 2.23 -15.26 -36.55
N ASP A 198 3.44 -15.23 -37.13
CA ASP A 198 3.86 -14.72 -38.43
C ASP A 198 2.99 -13.65 -39.12
N ILE A 199 3.61 -12.48 -39.36
CA ILE A 199 3.82 -11.89 -40.69
C ILE A 199 4.97 -10.88 -40.55
N GLU A 200 5.92 -10.97 -41.48
CA GLU A 200 7.04 -10.04 -41.66
C GLU A 200 6.55 -8.61 -41.89
N ASP A 201 7.12 -7.64 -41.18
CA ASP A 201 7.29 -6.28 -41.72
C ASP A 201 8.60 -5.69 -41.19
N GLU A 202 9.51 -5.44 -42.13
CA GLU A 202 10.77 -4.74 -41.94
C GLU A 202 10.50 -3.24 -41.73
N GLY A 203 10.94 -2.68 -40.61
CA GLY A 203 11.06 -1.21 -40.55
C GLY A 203 11.00 -0.59 -39.17
N GLY A 204 12.06 -0.76 -38.38
CA GLY A 204 12.48 0.28 -37.43
C GLY A 204 11.75 0.35 -36.09
N GLU A 205 11.91 -0.65 -35.21
CA GLU A 205 11.70 -0.45 -33.76
C GLU A 205 12.41 -1.49 -32.85
N ASN A 206 13.44 -2.19 -33.34
CA ASN A 206 14.12 -3.26 -32.58
C ASN A 206 15.01 -2.80 -31.40
N GLY A 207 15.27 -1.50 -31.24
CA GLY A 207 16.12 -0.98 -30.16
C GLY A 207 15.46 -0.99 -28.77
N SER A 208 14.14 -0.84 -28.73
CA SER A 208 13.34 -0.74 -27.49
C SER A 208 13.25 -2.09 -26.76
N ALA A 209 12.90 -3.16 -27.49
CA ALA A 209 12.76 -4.50 -26.94
C ALA A 209 14.10 -5.10 -26.48
N ALA A 210 15.18 -4.88 -27.25
CA ALA A 210 16.53 -5.31 -26.88
C ALA A 210 17.03 -4.61 -25.60
N ARG A 211 16.75 -3.30 -25.46
CA ARG A 211 17.09 -2.52 -24.26
C ARG A 211 16.29 -2.98 -23.04
N GLY A 212 15.01 -3.30 -23.19
CA GLY A 212 14.17 -3.87 -22.11
C GLY A 212 14.66 -5.24 -21.64
N LYS A 213 15.07 -6.12 -22.55
CA LYS A 213 15.68 -7.41 -22.22
C LYS A 213 16.99 -7.26 -21.47
N ALA A 214 17.87 -6.34 -21.89
CA ALA A 214 19.13 -6.07 -21.23
C ALA A 214 18.95 -5.54 -19.79
N ILE A 215 17.98 -4.64 -19.57
CA ILE A 215 17.64 -4.12 -18.24
C ILE A 215 17.15 -5.25 -17.34
N THR A 216 16.27 -6.12 -17.86
CA THR A 216 15.75 -7.26 -17.09
C THR A 216 16.87 -8.21 -16.68
N GLN A 217 17.83 -8.49 -17.58
CA GLN A 217 18.99 -9.34 -17.26
C GLN A 217 19.94 -8.68 -16.25
N ALA A 218 20.18 -7.36 -16.35
CA ALA A 218 20.99 -6.64 -15.38
C ALA A 218 20.35 -6.66 -13.98
N VAL A 219 19.03 -6.47 -13.89
CA VAL A 219 18.27 -6.57 -12.65
C VAL A 219 18.33 -7.99 -12.09
N LYS A 220 18.13 -9.02 -12.92
CA LYS A 220 18.27 -10.44 -12.51
C LYS A 220 19.67 -10.72 -11.96
N LYS A 221 20.72 -10.26 -12.65
CA LYS A 221 22.11 -10.41 -12.19
C LYS A 221 22.33 -9.72 -10.84
N GLY A 222 21.83 -8.50 -10.66
CA GLY A 222 21.90 -7.78 -9.39
C GLY A 222 21.15 -8.50 -8.26
N LEU A 223 19.99 -9.09 -8.57
CA LEU A 223 19.23 -9.90 -7.61
C LEU A 223 20.04 -11.11 -7.14
N ILE A 224 20.58 -11.89 -8.08
CA ILE A 224 21.37 -13.10 -7.78
C ILE A 224 22.66 -12.75 -7.00
N GLN A 225 23.40 -11.74 -7.46
CA GLN A 225 24.73 -11.46 -6.91
C GLN A 225 24.68 -10.67 -5.61
N ASN A 226 23.74 -9.74 -5.47
CA ASN A 226 23.76 -8.78 -4.36
C ASN A 226 22.62 -8.98 -3.37
N THR A 227 21.44 -9.44 -3.82
CA THR A 227 20.24 -9.44 -2.96
C THR A 227 19.96 -10.82 -2.36
N ILE A 228 19.98 -11.89 -3.17
CA ILE A 228 19.70 -13.26 -2.69
C ILE A 228 20.63 -13.70 -1.55
N PRO A 229 21.96 -13.47 -1.59
CA PRO A 229 22.83 -13.84 -0.48
C PRO A 229 22.43 -13.19 0.85
N ILE A 230 22.02 -11.91 0.82
CA ILE A 230 21.54 -11.19 2.01
C ILE A 230 20.26 -11.83 2.55
N PHE A 231 19.32 -12.18 1.67
CA PHE A 231 18.06 -12.82 2.08
C PHE A 231 18.26 -14.21 2.68
N ILE A 232 19.20 -15.01 2.15
CA ILE A 232 19.56 -16.32 2.73
C ILE A 232 20.11 -16.15 4.14
N GLU A 233 21.05 -15.22 4.33
CA GLU A 233 21.65 -14.97 5.64
C GLU A 233 20.62 -14.42 6.64
N LEU A 234 19.77 -13.48 6.20
CA LEU A 234 18.68 -12.97 7.01
C LEU A 234 17.69 -14.07 7.40
N LYS A 235 17.32 -14.98 6.48
CA LYS A 235 16.44 -16.09 6.81
C LYS A 235 17.03 -16.94 7.94
N ARG A 236 18.29 -17.34 7.79
CA ARG A 236 19.01 -18.12 8.81
C ARG A 236 19.05 -17.40 10.16
N LEU A 237 19.33 -16.10 10.15
CA LEU A 237 19.37 -15.26 11.36
C LEU A 237 17.99 -15.16 12.03
N LEU A 238 16.94 -14.88 11.26
CA LEU A 238 15.58 -14.76 11.77
C LEU A 238 15.04 -16.10 12.30
N GLU A 239 15.37 -17.22 11.66
CA GLU A 239 15.05 -18.57 12.16
C GLU A 239 15.76 -18.89 13.46
N THR A 240 17.06 -18.59 13.54
CA THR A 240 17.85 -18.80 14.77
C THR A 240 17.27 -18.02 15.94
N LYS A 241 16.73 -16.83 15.68
CA LYS A 241 16.09 -15.97 16.70
C LYS A 241 14.60 -16.23 16.89
N ASN A 242 13.99 -17.19 16.18
CA ASN A 242 12.54 -17.41 16.17
C ASN A 242 11.74 -16.12 15.92
N SER A 243 12.23 -15.28 15.01
CA SER A 243 11.70 -13.95 14.78
C SER A 243 10.30 -13.98 14.15
N PRO A 244 9.38 -13.07 14.55
CA PRO A 244 8.08 -12.93 13.89
C PRO A 244 8.19 -12.44 12.43
N LEU A 245 9.37 -11.96 12.00
CA LEU A 245 9.58 -11.41 10.66
C LEU A 245 9.84 -12.47 9.57
N ILE A 246 9.97 -13.75 9.91
CA ILE A 246 10.19 -14.83 8.91
C ILE A 246 9.09 -14.79 7.83
N GLY A 247 7.83 -14.64 8.23
CA GLY A 247 6.71 -14.51 7.29
C GLY A 247 6.80 -13.27 6.40
N SER A 248 7.27 -12.15 6.94
CA SER A 248 7.48 -10.91 6.18
C SER A 248 8.63 -11.04 5.16
N LEU A 249 9.71 -11.73 5.55
CA LEU A 249 10.84 -12.04 4.66
C LEU A 249 10.40 -12.94 3.50
N MET A 250 9.68 -14.02 3.79
CA MET A 250 9.20 -14.96 2.77
C MET A 250 8.19 -14.29 1.81
N GLU A 251 7.30 -13.46 2.34
CA GLU A 251 6.39 -12.65 1.54
C GLU A 251 7.15 -11.68 0.62
N CYS A 252 8.18 -11.00 1.13
CA CYS A 252 9.03 -10.14 0.31
C CYS A 252 9.72 -10.91 -0.81
N LEU A 253 10.38 -12.03 -0.50
CA LEU A 253 11.02 -12.89 -1.50
C LEU A 253 10.04 -13.38 -2.57
N ARG A 254 8.86 -13.83 -2.16
CA ARG A 254 7.78 -14.25 -3.07
C ARG A 254 7.41 -13.12 -4.02
N VAL A 255 7.25 -11.89 -3.53
CA VAL A 255 6.90 -10.73 -4.36
C VAL A 255 8.04 -10.31 -5.30
N LEU A 256 9.29 -10.38 -4.85
CA LEU A 256 10.47 -10.10 -5.68
C LEU A 256 10.60 -11.10 -6.82
N LEU A 257 10.39 -12.38 -6.53
CA LEU A 257 10.64 -13.50 -7.45
C LEU A 257 9.42 -13.93 -8.27
N LYS A 258 8.24 -13.37 -8.04
CA LYS A 258 7.00 -13.75 -8.76
C LYS A 258 7.08 -13.66 -10.28
N ASP A 259 7.94 -12.79 -10.82
CA ASP A 259 8.09 -12.60 -12.26
C ASP A 259 9.14 -13.54 -12.89
N TYR A 260 9.90 -14.25 -12.06
CA TYR A 260 11.04 -15.13 -12.40
C TYR A 260 10.76 -16.62 -12.09
N LYS A 261 9.50 -17.06 -12.04
CA LYS A 261 9.12 -18.44 -11.67
C LYS A 261 9.87 -19.51 -12.47
N ASN A 262 10.03 -19.29 -13.77
CA ASN A 262 10.68 -20.25 -14.66
C ASN A 262 12.21 -20.30 -14.47
N GLU A 263 12.77 -19.32 -13.77
CA GLU A 263 14.21 -19.15 -13.54
C GLU A 263 14.55 -19.24 -12.04
N ILE A 264 13.57 -19.60 -11.20
CA ILE A 264 13.74 -19.65 -9.74
C ILE A 264 14.81 -20.68 -9.37
N ASP A 265 14.95 -21.72 -10.20
CA ASP A 265 15.95 -22.76 -10.00
C ASP A 265 17.38 -22.24 -10.13
N ASP A 266 17.59 -21.36 -11.11
CA ASP A 266 18.88 -20.72 -11.37
C ASP A 266 19.19 -19.61 -10.36
N ILE A 267 18.16 -18.91 -9.87
CA ILE A 267 18.32 -17.80 -8.94
C ILE A 267 18.70 -18.30 -7.54
N LEU A 268 18.12 -19.42 -7.10
CA LEU A 268 18.29 -19.97 -5.74
C LEU A 268 19.18 -21.21 -5.69
N VAL A 269 20.17 -21.31 -6.58
CA VAL A 269 21.13 -22.43 -6.59
C VAL A 269 21.84 -22.59 -5.24
N ALA A 270 22.12 -21.47 -4.55
CA ALA A 270 22.83 -21.45 -3.28
C ALA A 270 22.03 -22.03 -2.09
N ASP A 271 20.70 -22.07 -2.17
CA ASP A 271 19.85 -22.59 -1.09
C ASP A 271 18.65 -23.38 -1.65
N LYS A 272 18.83 -24.69 -1.75
CA LYS A 272 17.83 -25.64 -2.24
C LYS A 272 16.63 -25.81 -1.31
N GLN A 273 16.78 -25.47 -0.03
CA GLN A 273 15.67 -25.55 0.91
C GLN A 273 14.76 -24.33 0.75
N LEU A 274 15.33 -23.13 0.74
CA LEU A 274 14.62 -21.88 0.45
C LEU A 274 13.92 -21.95 -0.92
N GLN A 275 14.58 -22.51 -1.93
CA GLN A 275 14.00 -22.75 -3.24
C GLN A 275 12.68 -23.54 -3.16
N LYS A 276 12.67 -24.69 -2.46
CA LYS A 276 11.47 -25.53 -2.31
C LYS A 276 10.37 -24.83 -1.52
N GLU A 277 10.73 -24.14 -0.43
CA GLU A 277 9.79 -23.37 0.38
C GLU A 277 9.09 -22.28 -0.45
N LEU A 278 9.86 -21.53 -1.25
CA LEU A 278 9.31 -20.48 -2.10
C LEU A 278 8.42 -21.03 -3.22
N ILE A 279 8.83 -22.10 -3.90
CA ILE A 279 7.98 -22.74 -4.92
C ILE A 279 6.64 -23.16 -4.31
N TYR A 280 6.67 -23.80 -3.13
CA TYR A 280 5.46 -24.18 -2.42
C TYR A 280 4.58 -22.97 -2.08
N ASP A 281 5.16 -21.92 -1.50
CA ASP A 281 4.43 -20.71 -1.12
C ASP A 281 3.84 -19.96 -2.33
N MET A 282 4.56 -19.93 -3.45
CA MET A 282 4.07 -19.34 -4.71
C MET A 282 2.85 -20.10 -5.23
N HIS A 283 2.89 -21.44 -5.27
CA HIS A 283 1.74 -22.25 -5.66
C HIS A 283 0.56 -22.10 -4.71
N LYS A 284 0.82 -22.08 -3.40
CA LYS A 284 -0.21 -21.87 -2.38
C LYS A 284 -0.87 -20.49 -2.53
N TYR A 285 -0.09 -19.45 -2.78
CA TYR A 285 -0.59 -18.10 -3.01
C TYR A 285 -1.45 -18.01 -4.28
N GLU A 286 -1.01 -18.62 -5.38
CA GLU A 286 -1.77 -18.68 -6.63
C GLU A 286 -3.10 -19.40 -6.45
N ALA A 287 -3.10 -20.55 -5.77
CA ALA A 287 -4.32 -21.29 -5.47
C ALA A 287 -5.28 -20.48 -4.59
N ALA A 288 -4.77 -19.77 -3.58
CA ALA A 288 -5.57 -18.89 -2.73
C ALA A 288 -6.16 -17.71 -3.52
N LYS A 289 -5.36 -17.09 -4.40
CA LYS A 289 -5.79 -15.99 -5.27
C LYS A 289 -6.87 -16.44 -6.25
N ALA A 290 -6.69 -17.59 -6.90
CA ALA A 290 -7.69 -18.16 -7.81
C ALA A 290 -9.01 -18.45 -7.08
N LYS A 291 -8.96 -19.02 -5.87
CA LYS A 291 -10.15 -19.24 -5.02
C LYS A 291 -10.85 -17.94 -4.67
N ALA A 292 -10.11 -16.88 -4.32
CA ALA A 292 -10.67 -15.57 -4.01
C ALA A 292 -11.38 -14.94 -5.23
N THR A 293 -10.76 -15.00 -6.41
CA THR A 293 -11.36 -14.51 -7.66
C THR A 293 -12.64 -15.26 -8.03
N VAL A 294 -12.67 -16.58 -7.84
CA VAL A 294 -13.89 -17.38 -8.05
C VAL A 294 -14.99 -17.00 -7.05
N ALA A 295 -14.63 -16.80 -5.77
CA ALA A 295 -15.59 -16.39 -4.74
C ALA A 295 -16.20 -15.00 -5.05
N GLU A 296 -15.39 -14.05 -5.50
CA GLU A 296 -15.83 -12.70 -5.89
C GLU A 296 -16.74 -12.72 -7.14
N ALA A 297 -16.42 -13.55 -8.13
CA ALA A 297 -17.25 -13.74 -9.33
C ALA A 297 -18.61 -14.42 -9.04
N VAL A 298 -18.68 -15.26 -7.99
CA VAL A 298 -19.93 -15.88 -7.54
C VAL A 298 -20.79 -14.90 -6.73
N ALA A 299 -20.16 -14.02 -5.93
CA ALA A 299 -20.87 -13.01 -5.13
C ALA A 299 -21.51 -11.89 -5.96
N THR A 300 -21.05 -11.66 -7.19
CA THR A 300 -21.51 -10.58 -8.09
C THR A 300 -22.65 -10.98 -9.03
N LYS A 301 -23.15 -12.24 -9.00
CA LYS A 301 -24.34 -12.64 -9.78
C LYS A 301 -25.66 -12.34 -9.04
N PRO A 302 -26.66 -11.69 -9.68
CA PRO A 302 -27.97 -11.48 -9.06
C PRO A 302 -28.73 -12.81 -8.91
N LYS A 303 -29.36 -13.01 -7.76
CA LYS A 303 -30.22 -14.16 -7.44
C LYS A 303 -31.44 -14.14 -8.37
N PRO A 304 -31.78 -15.22 -9.11
CA PRO A 304 -33.02 -15.25 -9.88
C PRO A 304 -34.21 -15.30 -8.90
N ALA A 305 -35.18 -14.43 -9.13
CA ALA A 305 -36.42 -14.36 -8.36
C ALA A 305 -37.11 -15.72 -8.36
N SER A 306 -37.41 -16.23 -7.16
CA SER A 306 -38.19 -17.44 -6.95
C SER A 306 -39.61 -17.22 -7.49
N PHE A 307 -39.97 -17.93 -8.55
CA PHE A 307 -41.36 -18.11 -8.95
C PHE A 307 -42.09 -18.86 -7.82
N GLN A 308 -43.02 -18.18 -7.15
CA GLN A 308 -44.04 -18.83 -6.32
C GLN A 308 -45.08 -19.46 -7.26
N SER A 309 -45.39 -20.73 -7.00
CA SER A 309 -46.60 -21.38 -7.51
C SER A 309 -47.48 -21.82 -6.33
N PRO A 310 -48.81 -21.92 -6.54
CA PRO A 310 -49.81 -21.57 -5.54
C PRO A 310 -50.29 -22.74 -4.67
N ASP A 311 -50.89 -22.34 -3.55
CA ASP A 311 -51.50 -23.13 -2.48
C ASP A 311 -52.51 -24.20 -2.90
N ALA A 312 -52.52 -25.32 -2.14
CA ALA A 312 -53.72 -26.12 -1.84
C ALA A 312 -53.54 -26.88 -0.50
N PRO A 313 -54.64 -27.23 0.22
CA PRO A 313 -54.71 -27.04 1.67
C PRO A 313 -54.70 -28.30 2.55
N LYS A 314 -54.30 -28.08 3.82
CA LYS A 314 -54.69 -28.68 5.13
C LYS A 314 -55.36 -30.08 5.15
N ASN A 315 -54.79 -31.01 5.94
CA ASN A 315 -55.33 -31.35 7.28
C ASN A 315 -54.59 -32.49 8.04
N LEU A 316 -54.34 -32.19 9.33
CA LEU A 316 -54.56 -32.98 10.56
C LEU A 316 -53.71 -34.24 10.94
N THR A 317 -53.04 -34.05 12.09
CA THR A 317 -53.03 -34.86 13.33
C THR A 317 -51.90 -35.85 13.70
N LYS A 318 -51.30 -35.53 14.86
CA LYS A 318 -50.81 -36.37 15.99
C LYS A 318 -49.59 -37.26 15.75
N THR A 319 -48.79 -37.69 16.74
CA THR A 319 -48.30 -37.26 18.06
C THR A 319 -47.17 -38.26 18.39
N GLN A 320 -46.14 -37.81 19.12
CA GLN A 320 -45.03 -38.52 19.79
C GLN A 320 -45.06 -40.07 19.91
N GLY A 321 -43.86 -40.67 19.83
CA GLY A 321 -43.55 -41.95 20.47
C GLY A 321 -42.22 -42.57 20.05
N GLN A 322 -41.26 -42.64 20.97
CA GLN A 322 -39.87 -43.09 20.80
C GLN A 322 -39.66 -44.62 20.70
N SER A 323 -38.55 -44.98 20.05
CA SER A 323 -37.61 -46.08 20.35
C SER A 323 -37.91 -47.52 19.86
N ARG A 324 -37.14 -48.00 18.87
CA ARG A 324 -35.99 -48.91 19.08
C ARG A 324 -35.29 -49.32 17.76
N TYR A 325 -33.97 -49.33 17.85
CA TYR A 325 -32.89 -49.83 16.98
C TYR A 325 -33.20 -51.01 16.01
N VAL A 326 -32.65 -50.97 14.78
CA VAL A 326 -31.41 -51.69 14.32
C VAL A 326 -31.19 -51.53 12.79
N ASN A 327 -29.99 -51.06 12.42
CA ASN A 327 -29.17 -51.24 11.19
C ASN A 327 -29.75 -51.24 9.76
N LYS A 328 -29.40 -50.22 8.95
CA LYS A 328 -28.59 -50.34 7.69
C LYS A 328 -28.46 -48.99 6.95
N PHE A 329 -27.23 -48.47 6.82
CA PHE A 329 -26.84 -47.62 5.67
C PHE A 329 -26.47 -48.55 4.48
N PRO A 330 -26.41 -48.12 3.20
CA PRO A 330 -26.04 -46.76 2.75
C PRO A 330 -26.75 -46.22 1.46
N ASN A 331 -26.33 -45.02 1.05
CA ASN A 331 -26.14 -44.61 -0.36
C ASN A 331 -27.18 -43.72 -1.10
N GLY A 332 -27.76 -42.70 -0.46
CA GLY A 332 -28.60 -41.69 -1.15
C GLY A 332 -27.93 -40.35 -1.51
N SER A 333 -26.92 -39.88 -0.75
CA SER A 333 -26.47 -38.48 -0.89
C SER A 333 -25.50 -38.22 -2.05
N LYS A 334 -24.74 -39.24 -2.48
CA LYS A 334 -23.83 -39.12 -3.63
C LYS A 334 -24.58 -39.04 -4.96
N VAL A 335 -25.73 -39.71 -5.07
CA VAL A 335 -26.55 -39.68 -6.28
C VAL A 335 -27.25 -38.32 -6.42
N ALA A 336 -27.75 -37.76 -5.32
CA ALA A 336 -28.34 -36.41 -5.33
C ALA A 336 -27.32 -35.31 -5.69
N SER A 337 -26.09 -35.40 -5.17
CA SER A 337 -24.99 -34.49 -5.54
C SER A 337 -24.59 -34.64 -7.01
N ALA A 338 -24.40 -35.88 -7.48
CA ALA A 338 -24.02 -36.14 -8.87
C ALA A 338 -25.12 -35.74 -9.87
N MET A 339 -26.40 -35.86 -9.51
CA MET A 339 -27.51 -35.40 -10.34
C MET A 339 -27.60 -33.86 -10.38
N ALA A 340 -27.30 -33.18 -9.27
CA ALA A 340 -27.19 -31.72 -9.24
C ALA A 340 -26.00 -31.22 -10.08
N ASP A 341 -24.85 -31.89 -9.99
CA ASP A 341 -23.65 -31.60 -10.79
C ASP A 341 -23.89 -31.88 -12.28
N ALA A 342 -24.63 -32.94 -12.62
CA ALA A 342 -25.01 -33.25 -14.00
C ALA A 342 -26.00 -32.23 -14.59
N ALA A 343 -26.97 -31.76 -13.79
CA ALA A 343 -27.91 -30.71 -14.19
C ALA A 343 -27.21 -29.35 -14.38
N ALA A 344 -26.25 -29.03 -13.50
CA ALA A 344 -25.40 -27.84 -13.64
C ALA A 344 -24.52 -27.92 -14.90
N ALA A 345 -23.91 -29.08 -15.17
CA ALA A 345 -23.10 -29.31 -16.37
C ALA A 345 -23.93 -29.32 -17.67
N ALA A 346 -25.19 -29.78 -17.63
CA ALA A 346 -26.11 -29.70 -18.77
C ALA A 346 -26.52 -28.25 -19.06
N THR A 347 -26.78 -27.47 -18.01
CA THR A 347 -27.10 -26.03 -18.10
C THR A 347 -25.91 -25.25 -18.67
N ALA A 348 -24.69 -25.50 -18.18
CA ALA A 348 -23.47 -24.88 -18.70
C ALA A 348 -23.24 -25.18 -20.20
N ARG A 349 -23.49 -26.42 -20.63
CA ARG A 349 -23.37 -26.81 -22.05
C ARG A 349 -24.45 -26.17 -22.93
N SER A 350 -25.66 -25.94 -22.40
CA SER A 350 -26.72 -25.22 -23.12
C SER A 350 -26.36 -23.75 -23.32
N VAL A 351 -25.89 -23.08 -22.26
CA VAL A 351 -25.49 -21.66 -22.31
C VAL A 351 -24.30 -21.44 -23.24
N LEU A 352 -23.31 -22.34 -23.22
CA LEU A 352 -22.17 -22.27 -24.15
C LEU A 352 -22.57 -22.52 -25.61
N ARG A 353 -23.58 -23.37 -25.87
CA ARG A 353 -24.16 -23.52 -27.22
C ARG A 353 -24.90 -22.27 -27.69
N GLU A 354 -25.50 -21.52 -26.77
CA GLU A 354 -26.25 -20.32 -27.08
C GLU A 354 -25.30 -19.13 -27.38
N ILE A 355 -24.18 -19.04 -26.65
CA ILE A 355 -23.12 -18.06 -26.89
C ILE A 355 -22.41 -18.33 -28.22
N ASN A 356 -22.14 -19.60 -28.56
CA ASN A 356 -21.52 -19.97 -29.84
C ASN A 356 -22.47 -19.83 -31.06
N LYS A 357 -23.76 -19.54 -30.85
CA LYS A 357 -24.73 -19.28 -31.93
C LYS A 357 -24.83 -17.79 -32.32
N GLY A 358 -23.98 -16.92 -31.76
CA GLY A 358 -23.78 -15.57 -32.29
C GLY A 358 -24.98 -14.63 -32.16
N THR A 359 -25.81 -14.76 -31.12
CA THR A 359 -26.85 -13.76 -30.82
C THR A 359 -26.23 -12.55 -30.13
N GLY A 360 -26.25 -11.41 -30.83
CA GLY A 360 -25.64 -10.15 -30.40
C GLY A 360 -26.19 -9.59 -29.10
N THR A 361 -25.30 -8.95 -28.34
CA THR A 361 -25.62 -8.17 -27.14
C THR A 361 -26.55 -6.99 -27.49
N PRO A 362 -27.60 -6.72 -26.69
CA PRO A 362 -28.46 -5.56 -26.94
C PRO A 362 -27.72 -4.25 -26.59
N PRO A 363 -28.01 -3.14 -27.30
CA PRO A 363 -27.31 -1.88 -27.13
C PRO A 363 -27.66 -1.19 -25.79
N LEU A 364 -26.72 -0.37 -25.30
CA LEU A 364 -26.70 0.30 -23.98
C LEU A 364 -27.83 1.32 -23.70
N SER A 365 -28.86 1.41 -24.55
CA SER A 365 -29.98 2.36 -24.41
C SER A 365 -31.16 1.83 -23.59
N SER A 366 -31.15 0.56 -23.17
CA SER A 366 -32.23 -0.08 -22.38
C SER A 366 -32.03 -0.07 -20.86
N LEU A 367 -31.12 0.77 -20.32
CA LEU A 367 -30.94 0.95 -18.88
C LEU A 367 -31.70 2.20 -18.40
N SER A 368 -32.76 1.98 -17.62
CA SER A 368 -33.52 3.05 -16.95
C SER A 368 -32.68 3.71 -15.84
N VAL A 369 -32.50 5.03 -15.95
CA VAL A 369 -31.77 5.88 -14.99
C VAL A 369 -32.59 6.04 -13.68
N PRO A 370 -31.98 5.95 -12.49
CA PRO A 370 -32.69 6.19 -11.22
C PRO A 370 -33.06 7.67 -11.05
N LYS A 371 -34.34 7.97 -10.81
CA LYS A 371 -34.84 9.31 -10.48
C LYS A 371 -34.52 9.67 -9.03
N VAL A 372 -33.74 10.73 -8.82
CA VAL A 372 -33.54 11.38 -7.51
C VAL A 372 -34.74 12.30 -7.22
N ARG A 373 -35.47 12.05 -6.14
CA ARG A 373 -36.55 12.93 -5.64
C ARG A 373 -35.95 14.09 -4.83
N SER A 374 -36.24 15.32 -5.24
CA SER A 374 -36.07 16.52 -4.41
C SER A 374 -37.26 16.68 -3.46
N CYS A 375 -37.01 16.67 -2.16
CA CYS A 375 -38.02 17.01 -1.15
C CYS A 375 -37.91 18.49 -0.78
N THR A 376 -38.79 19.31 -1.34
CA THR A 376 -39.22 20.60 -0.78
C THR A 376 -40.44 20.34 0.11
N GLY A 377 -40.35 20.71 1.39
CA GLY A 377 -41.45 20.55 2.35
C GLY A 377 -41.13 21.21 3.69
N VAL A 378 -41.69 22.40 3.86
CA VAL A 378 -41.62 23.30 5.02
C VAL A 378 -42.49 22.77 6.17
N SER A 379 -41.98 22.76 7.42
CA SER A 379 -42.46 23.59 8.54
C SER A 379 -42.13 23.02 9.94
N ASN A 380 -41.58 23.92 10.77
CA ASN A 380 -41.79 24.12 12.21
C ASN A 380 -41.28 23.09 13.24
N SER A 381 -40.18 23.43 13.92
CA SER A 381 -40.22 23.76 15.37
C SER A 381 -38.91 24.37 15.90
N ARG A 382 -39.03 25.60 16.42
CA ARG A 382 -38.29 26.23 17.54
C ARG A 382 -36.75 26.22 17.51
N ASP A 383 -36.19 27.34 17.06
CA ASP A 383 -34.84 27.79 17.41
C ASP A 383 -34.92 29.26 17.86
N ASP A 384 -34.88 29.48 19.17
CA ASP A 384 -34.66 30.79 19.79
C ASP A 384 -33.40 30.66 20.64
N LYS A 385 -32.23 30.94 20.03
CA LYS A 385 -30.96 31.32 20.68
C LYS A 385 -29.82 31.40 19.65
N HIS A 386 -29.88 32.31 18.68
CA HIS A 386 -28.67 32.68 17.95
C HIS A 386 -28.73 34.02 17.20
N MET A 387 -29.11 35.11 17.88
CA MET A 387 -29.04 36.46 17.30
C MET A 387 -28.56 37.52 18.31
N ASP A 388 -27.49 37.25 19.06
CA ASP A 388 -26.89 38.27 19.96
C ASP A 388 -25.35 38.20 20.11
N VAL A 389 -24.63 37.61 19.14
CA VAL A 389 -23.15 37.53 19.21
C VAL A 389 -22.45 38.26 18.06
N ILE A 390 -23.21 38.90 17.15
CA ILE A 390 -22.65 39.67 16.04
C ILE A 390 -22.98 41.16 16.21
N GLU A 391 -22.69 41.73 17.37
CA GLU A 391 -22.59 43.20 17.52
C GLU A 391 -21.56 43.67 18.56
N ALA A 392 -20.69 42.79 19.05
CA ALA A 392 -19.72 43.12 20.11
C ALA A 392 -18.26 43.30 19.63
N VAL A 393 -17.97 43.35 18.33
CA VAL A 393 -16.59 43.48 17.80
C VAL A 393 -16.43 44.69 16.87
N LYS A 394 -17.13 45.80 17.15
CA LYS A 394 -17.01 47.05 16.37
C LYS A 394 -16.64 48.30 17.16
N LYS A 395 -16.29 48.20 18.45
CA LYS A 395 -15.79 49.35 19.22
C LYS A 395 -14.64 48.96 20.16
N ARG A 396 -13.56 49.76 20.09
CA ARG A 396 -12.33 49.82 20.93
C ARG A 396 -11.20 48.89 20.42
N GLN A 397 -9.99 49.34 20.09
CA GLN A 397 -9.22 50.54 20.42
C GLN A 397 -8.33 50.96 19.23
N SER A 398 -8.30 52.25 18.93
CA SER A 398 -7.18 52.91 18.26
C SER A 398 -6.00 52.96 19.24
N PHE A 399 -4.80 52.60 18.79
CA PHE A 399 -3.57 52.90 19.51
C PHE A 399 -2.83 53.97 18.72
N ASP A 400 -2.72 55.15 19.33
CA ASP A 400 -1.89 56.26 18.89
C ASP A 400 -0.41 55.86 18.97
N SER A 401 0.31 56.23 17.92
CA SER A 401 1.75 56.36 17.94
C SER A 401 2.09 57.72 18.52
N ASP A 402 2.88 57.77 19.58
CA ASP A 402 3.70 58.95 19.88
C ASP A 402 5.02 58.53 20.53
N GLU A 403 6.06 59.22 20.09
CA GLU A 403 7.46 59.12 20.48
C GLU A 403 7.70 59.60 21.91
N GLU A 404 8.74 59.08 22.60
CA GLU A 404 9.86 59.87 23.13
C GLU A 404 10.86 59.01 23.94
N ASN A 405 12.15 59.29 23.67
CA ASN A 405 13.42 58.90 24.32
C ASN A 405 13.94 57.47 24.28
#